data_AF-A0A840DRA2-F1
#
_entry.id   AF-A0A840DRA2-F1
#
_cell.length_a   1.000
_cell.length_b   1.000
_cell.length_c   1.000
_cell.angle_alpha   90.00
_cell.angle_beta   90.00
_cell.angle_gamma   90.00
#
_symmetry.space_group_name_H-M   'P 1'
#
loop_
_entity.id
_entity.type
_entity.pdbx_description
1 polymer ?
#
loop_
_entity_poly.entity_id
_entity_poly.type
_entity_poly.pdbx_seq_one_letter_code
_entity_poly.pdbx_strand_id
1 'polypeptide(L)'
;MELKKQFLRMMVRMELDEAKQRLFVGFFETYVKLSDEEEQQLRNEVNEMETKEKEQVLELIISYEKKALEKGLKEGVERGLQQGLQQGLQQEKRQIAKKMLEKGYDVQTIHELTELAVEEIERLK
;
A
#
# COMPACT_ATOMS: atom_id res chain seq x y z
N MET A 1 19.89 -5.64 -12.20
CA MET A 1 20.03 -4.34 -12.91
C MET A 1 19.94 -4.44 -14.45
N GLU A 2 20.89 -5.06 -15.19
CA GLU A 2 20.95 -5.04 -16.67
C GLU A 2 19.64 -5.44 -17.37
N LEU A 3 18.97 -6.47 -16.85
CA LEU A 3 17.69 -6.95 -17.34
C LEU A 3 16.60 -5.84 -17.32
N LYS A 4 16.54 -5.03 -16.26
CA LYS A 4 15.57 -3.91 -16.11
C LYS A 4 15.87 -2.81 -17.12
N LYS A 5 17.16 -2.50 -17.35
CA LYS A 5 17.59 -1.53 -18.36
C LYS A 5 17.17 -1.95 -19.78
N GLN A 6 17.48 -3.18 -20.18
CA GLN A 6 17.13 -3.67 -21.52
C GLN A 6 15.61 -3.72 -21.73
N PHE A 7 14.87 -4.07 -20.69
CA PHE A 7 13.42 -4.05 -20.71
C PHE A 7 12.85 -2.63 -20.88
N LEU A 8 13.36 -1.62 -20.16
CA LEU A 8 12.95 -0.23 -20.33
C LEU A 8 13.19 0.26 -21.78
N ARG A 9 14.35 -0.05 -22.35
CA ARG A 9 14.67 0.27 -23.75
C ARG A 9 13.72 -0.42 -24.72
N MET A 10 13.42 -1.70 -24.48
CA MET A 10 12.45 -2.45 -25.29
C MET A 10 11.07 -1.79 -25.27
N MET A 11 10.58 -1.36 -24.10
CA MET A 11 9.28 -0.70 -23.98
C MET A 11 9.20 0.60 -24.78
N VAL A 12 10.26 1.41 -24.75
CA VAL A 12 10.33 2.66 -25.52
C VAL A 12 10.35 2.37 -27.02
N ARG A 13 11.14 1.39 -27.47
CA ARG A 13 11.28 1.05 -28.89
C ARG A 13 10.03 0.40 -29.50
N MET A 14 9.27 -0.33 -28.69
CA MET A 14 8.07 -1.03 -29.15
C MET A 14 6.82 -0.14 -29.18
N GLU A 15 6.91 1.12 -28.73
CA GLU A 15 5.79 2.09 -28.71
C GLU A 15 4.49 1.47 -28.16
N LEU A 16 4.62 0.73 -27.06
CA LEU A 16 3.52 -0.01 -26.47
C LEU A 16 2.41 0.95 -25.99
N ASP A 17 1.15 0.54 -26.20
CA ASP A 17 0.00 1.25 -25.62
C ASP A 17 0.03 1.20 -24.08
N GLU A 18 -0.74 2.09 -23.44
CA GLU A 18 -0.73 2.24 -21.98
C GLU A 18 -1.09 0.93 -21.25
N ALA A 19 -2.00 0.13 -21.80
CA ALA A 19 -2.44 -1.11 -21.19
C ALA A 19 -1.32 -2.16 -21.20
N LYS A 20 -0.63 -2.32 -22.33
CA LYS A 20 0.52 -3.21 -22.46
C LYS A 20 1.68 -2.75 -21.59
N GLN A 21 2.01 -1.45 -21.61
CA GLN A 21 3.07 -0.93 -20.73
C GLN A 21 2.77 -1.22 -19.26
N ARG A 22 1.52 -1.01 -18.82
CA ARG A 22 1.09 -1.31 -17.44
C ARG A 22 1.23 -2.78 -17.09
N LEU A 23 0.85 -3.68 -18.01
CA LEU A 23 1.02 -5.12 -17.83
C LEU A 23 2.50 -5.51 -17.68
N PHE A 24 3.33 -5.01 -18.58
CA PHE A 24 4.75 -5.33 -18.61
C PHE A 24 5.48 -4.76 -17.38
N VAL A 25 5.22 -3.52 -17.00
CA VAL A 25 5.80 -2.92 -15.79
C VAL A 25 5.34 -3.67 -14.54
N GLY A 26 4.05 -3.97 -14.41
CA GLY A 26 3.53 -4.72 -13.26
C GLY A 26 4.17 -6.11 -13.13
N PHE A 27 4.38 -6.78 -14.26
CA PHE A 27 5.13 -8.04 -14.30
C PHE A 27 6.58 -7.83 -13.84
N PHE A 28 7.29 -6.87 -14.44
CA PHE A 28 8.72 -6.68 -14.15
C PHE A 28 9.00 -6.27 -12.70
N GLU A 29 8.20 -5.38 -12.12
CA GLU A 29 8.34 -4.96 -10.72
C GLU A 29 8.11 -6.12 -9.74
N THR A 30 7.35 -7.13 -10.13
CA THR A 30 7.12 -8.33 -9.30
C THR A 30 8.37 -9.22 -9.24
N TYR A 31 9.11 -9.34 -10.35
CA TYR A 31 10.23 -10.27 -10.49
C TYR A 31 11.61 -9.63 -10.38
N VAL A 32 11.72 -8.31 -10.61
CA VAL A 32 13.00 -7.58 -10.60
C VAL A 32 12.90 -6.44 -9.59
N LYS A 33 13.11 -6.80 -8.32
CA LYS A 33 13.28 -5.85 -7.23
C LYS A 33 14.73 -5.40 -7.22
N LEU A 34 14.95 -4.10 -7.40
CA LEU A 34 16.25 -3.47 -7.27
C LEU A 34 16.38 -2.89 -5.87
N SER A 35 17.59 -2.87 -5.31
CA SER A 35 17.88 -2.03 -4.13
C SER A 35 17.95 -0.56 -4.54
N ASP A 36 17.89 0.34 -3.55
CA ASP A 36 18.06 1.79 -3.78
C ASP A 36 19.36 2.10 -4.52
N GLU A 37 20.45 1.39 -4.20
CA GLU A 37 21.73 1.51 -4.90
C GLU A 37 21.64 1.04 -6.35
N GLU A 38 20.98 -0.07 -6.62
CA GLU A 38 20.80 -0.59 -7.98
C GLU A 38 19.89 0.31 -8.83
N GLU A 39 18.87 0.93 -8.23
CA GLU A 39 18.03 1.93 -8.89
C GLU A 39 18.83 3.19 -9.23
N GLN A 40 19.67 3.65 -8.31
CA GLN A 40 20.55 4.79 -8.56
C GLN A 40 21.57 4.47 -9.67
N GLN A 41 22.13 3.26 -9.68
CA GLN A 41 23.00 2.81 -10.76
C GLN A 41 22.26 2.76 -12.10
N LEU A 42 21.04 2.21 -12.13
CA LEU A 42 20.21 2.18 -13.33
C LEU A 42 19.95 3.60 -13.87
N ARG A 43 19.64 4.56 -12.99
CA ARG A 43 19.46 5.97 -13.38
C ARG A 43 20.73 6.58 -13.96
N ASN A 44 21.89 6.26 -13.38
CA ASN A 44 23.18 6.72 -13.91
C ASN A 44 23.43 6.15 -15.31
N GLU A 45 23.18 4.86 -15.53
CA GLU A 45 23.33 4.23 -16.86
C GLU A 45 22.33 4.77 -17.89
N VAL A 46 21.10 5.06 -17.49
CA VAL A 46 20.12 5.75 -18.36
C VAL A 46 20.60 7.15 -18.73
N ASN A 47 21.28 7.85 -17.82
CA ASN A 47 21.80 9.18 -18.09
C ASN A 47 22.92 9.22 -19.12
N GLU A 48 23.60 8.08 -19.35
CA GLU A 48 24.65 7.90 -20.35
C GLU A 48 24.12 7.47 -21.73
N MET A 49 22.81 7.23 -21.86
CA MET A 49 22.18 6.88 -23.15
C MET A 49 22.07 8.09 -24.11
N GLU A 50 21.86 7.79 -25.39
CA GLU A 50 21.53 8.77 -26.44
C GLU A 50 20.35 9.67 -26.03
N THR A 51 20.43 10.98 -26.31
CA THR A 51 19.53 12.00 -25.75
C THR A 51 18.05 11.66 -25.89
N LYS A 52 17.63 11.22 -27.09
CA LYS A 52 16.22 10.88 -27.35
C LYS A 52 15.77 9.61 -26.62
N GLU A 53 16.59 8.57 -26.59
CA GLU A 53 16.26 7.31 -25.88
C GLU A 53 16.25 7.55 -24.36
N LYS A 54 17.20 8.34 -23.87
CA LYS A 54 17.28 8.78 -22.47
C LYS A 54 16.02 9.48 -21.99
N GLU A 55 15.56 10.50 -22.72
CA GLU A 55 14.38 11.29 -22.34
C GLU A 55 13.13 10.40 -22.21
N GLN A 56 12.91 9.52 -23.19
CA GLN A 56 11.77 8.60 -23.19
C GLN A 56 11.83 7.57 -22.05
N VAL A 57 13.02 7.02 -21.77
CA VAL A 57 13.21 6.08 -20.65
C VAL A 57 13.02 6.78 -19.30
N LEU A 58 13.54 7.99 -19.13
CA LEU A 58 13.38 8.76 -17.90
C LEU A 58 11.92 9.14 -17.66
N GLU A 59 11.19 9.58 -18.69
CA GLU A 59 9.76 9.87 -18.59
C GLU A 59 8.98 8.62 -18.14
N LEU A 60 9.32 7.45 -18.70
CA LEU A 60 8.72 6.18 -18.34
C LEU A 60 8.95 5.85 -16.86
N ILE A 61 10.20 5.93 -16.39
CA ILE A 61 10.56 5.69 -14.97
C ILE A 61 9.75 6.62 -14.06
N ILE A 62 9.80 7.93 -14.32
CA ILE A 62 9.12 8.94 -13.48
C ILE A 62 7.60 8.70 -13.44
N SER A 63 6.99 8.40 -14.58
CA SER A 63 5.55 8.14 -14.68
C SER A 63 5.13 6.96 -13.82
N TYR A 64 5.87 5.84 -13.87
CA TYR A 64 5.55 4.65 -13.09
C TYR A 64 5.86 4.81 -11.60
N GLU A 65 6.94 5.48 -11.24
CA GLU A 65 7.26 5.80 -9.84
C GLU A 65 6.18 6.67 -9.20
N LYS A 66 5.71 7.69 -9.93
CA LYS A 66 4.60 8.53 -9.46
C LYS A 66 3.33 7.69 -9.25
N LYS A 67 2.96 6.85 -10.22
CA LYS A 67 1.80 5.96 -10.10
C LYS A 67 1.94 4.98 -8.93
N ALA A 68 3.14 4.43 -8.72
CA ALA A 68 3.43 3.51 -7.62
C ALA A 68 3.32 4.21 -6.26
N LEU A 69 3.87 5.42 -6.13
CA LEU A 69 3.77 6.24 -4.93
C LEU A 69 2.32 6.61 -4.60
N GLU A 70 1.57 7.08 -5.60
CA GLU A 70 0.14 7.41 -5.44
C GLU A 70 -0.68 6.19 -4.98
N LYS A 71 -0.44 5.03 -5.60
CA LYS A 71 -1.10 3.78 -5.22
C LYS A 71 -0.72 3.37 -3.79
N GLY A 72 0.56 3.40 -3.45
CA GLY A 72 1.07 3.05 -2.12
C GLY A 72 0.49 3.97 -1.02
N LEU A 73 0.45 5.27 -1.27
CA LEU A 73 -0.14 6.24 -0.36
C LEU A 73 -1.64 5.99 -0.17
N LYS A 74 -2.38 5.78 -1.26
CA LYS A 74 -3.82 5.50 -1.21
C LYS A 74 -4.12 4.23 -0.41
N GLU A 75 -3.42 3.13 -0.71
CA GLU A 75 -3.59 1.88 0.03
C GLU A 75 -3.20 2.02 1.51
N GLY A 76 -2.13 2.76 1.80
CA GLY A 76 -1.70 3.02 3.17
C GLY A 76 -2.72 3.81 3.97
N VAL A 77 -3.27 4.89 3.40
CA VAL A 77 -4.32 5.70 4.03
C VAL A 77 -5.60 4.90 4.23
N GLU A 78 -6.03 4.13 3.23
CA GLU A 78 -7.24 3.31 3.32
C GLU A 78 -7.12 2.25 4.43
N ARG A 79 -6.01 1.50 4.45
CA ARG A 79 -5.74 0.50 5.51
C ARG A 79 -5.65 1.14 6.88
N GLY A 80 -4.95 2.28 6.99
CA GLY A 80 -4.81 3.01 8.25
C GLY A 80 -6.14 3.53 8.79
N LEU A 81 -6.99 4.08 7.91
CA LEU A 81 -8.32 4.54 8.29
C LEU A 81 -9.21 3.39 8.73
N GLN A 82 -9.21 2.28 7.98
CA GLN A 82 -10.01 1.10 8.32
C GLN A 82 -9.60 0.51 9.68
N GLN A 83 -8.29 0.35 9.92
CA GLN A 83 -7.76 -0.14 11.20
C GLN A 83 -8.09 0.82 12.34
N GLY A 84 -7.92 2.12 12.13
CA GLY A 84 -8.24 3.15 13.12
C GLY A 84 -9.71 3.17 13.50
N LEU A 85 -10.61 3.07 12.51
CA LEU A 85 -12.06 3.00 12.74
C LEU A 85 -12.45 1.75 13.52
N GLN A 86 -11.93 0.58 13.14
CA GLN A 86 -12.23 -0.67 13.84
C GLN A 86 -11.74 -0.64 15.29
N GLN A 87 -10.53 -0.13 15.53
CA GLN A 87 -9.99 0.04 16.88
C GLN A 87 -10.83 1.03 17.69
N GLY A 88 -11.24 2.15 17.09
CA GLY A 88 -12.09 3.15 17.72
C GLY A 88 -13.43 2.57 18.16
N LEU A 89 -14.12 1.86 17.27
CA LEU A 89 -15.39 1.19 17.57
C LEU A 89 -15.25 0.16 18.70
N GLN A 90 -14.19 -0.65 18.68
CA GLN A 90 -13.96 -1.63 19.75
C GLN A 90 -13.67 -0.95 21.09
N GLN A 91 -12.87 0.12 21.09
CA GLN A 91 -12.59 0.90 22.30
C GLN A 91 -13.85 1.56 22.84
N GLU A 92 -14.70 2.11 21.98
CA GLU A 92 -15.98 2.70 22.37
C GLU A 92 -16.91 1.66 22.98
N LYS A 93 -17.06 0.49 22.34
CA LYS A 93 -17.83 -0.65 22.91
C LYS A 93 -17.34 -1.01 24.31
N ARG A 94 -16.02 -1.11 24.53
CA ARG A 94 -15.43 -1.39 25.86
C ARG A 94 -15.73 -0.29 26.87
N GLN A 95 -15.65 0.98 26.47
CA GLN A 95 -15.95 2.11 27.36
C GLN A 95 -17.43 2.13 27.77
N ILE A 96 -18.34 1.83 26.83
CA ILE A 96 -19.78 1.72 27.10
C ILE A 96 -20.02 0.56 28.07
N ALA A 97 -19.47 -0.63 27.79
CA ALA A 97 -19.60 -1.80 28.66
C ALA A 97 -19.10 -1.52 30.10
N LYS A 98 -17.97 -0.83 30.24
CA LYS A 98 -17.46 -0.42 31.56
C LYS A 98 -18.43 0.50 32.31
N LYS A 99 -18.98 1.52 31.64
CA LYS A 99 -20.00 2.42 32.24
C LYS A 99 -21.29 1.67 32.61
N MET A 100 -21.66 0.64 31.86
CA MET A 100 -22.83 -0.19 32.17
C MET A 100 -22.58 -1.08 33.39
N LEU A 101 -21.40 -1.68 33.52
CA LEU A 101 -20.98 -2.41 34.73
C LEU A 101 -21.03 -1.49 35.95
N GLU A 102 -20.48 -0.27 35.86
CA GLU A 102 -20.51 0.73 36.93
C GLU A 102 -21.95 1.12 37.34
N LYS A 103 -22.91 1.02 36.41
CA LYS A 103 -24.34 1.27 36.65
C LYS A 103 -25.12 0.03 37.13
N GLY A 104 -24.46 -1.11 37.30
CA GLY A 104 -25.06 -2.34 37.82
C GLY A 104 -25.80 -3.20 36.79
N TYR A 105 -25.54 -3.01 35.49
CA TYR A 105 -26.05 -3.93 34.46
C TYR A 105 -25.33 -5.28 34.57
N ASP A 106 -26.06 -6.38 34.38
CA ASP A 106 -25.48 -7.72 34.35
C ASP A 106 -24.73 -7.99 33.04
N VAL A 107 -23.85 -8.98 33.07
CA VAL A 107 -22.94 -9.29 31.95
C VAL A 107 -23.69 -9.78 30.71
N GLN A 108 -24.81 -10.48 30.85
CA GLN A 108 -25.60 -10.95 29.70
C GLN A 108 -26.26 -9.77 28.99
N THR A 109 -26.86 -8.84 29.74
CA THR A 109 -27.43 -7.61 29.16
C THR A 109 -26.36 -6.78 28.44
N ILE A 110 -25.15 -6.68 28.98
CA ILE A 110 -24.05 -5.94 28.33
C ILE A 110 -23.57 -6.66 27.06
N HIS A 111 -23.48 -7.99 27.09
CA HIS A 111 -23.15 -8.81 25.91
C HIS A 111 -24.14 -8.56 24.77
N GLU A 112 -25.45 -8.61 25.06
CA GLU A 112 -26.51 -8.38 24.08
C GLU A 112 -26.46 -6.97 23.48
N LEU A 113 -26.16 -5.94 24.29
CA LEU A 113 -26.19 -4.54 23.84
C LEU A 113 -24.90 -4.06 23.17
N THR A 114 -23.75 -4.61 23.54
CA THR A 114 -22.44 -4.18 23.01
C THR A 114 -21.82 -5.17 22.02
N GLU A 115 -22.36 -6.39 21.95
CA GLU A 115 -21.83 -7.53 21.20
C GLU A 115 -20.37 -7.89 21.58
N LEU A 116 -19.89 -7.41 22.74
CA LEU A 116 -18.59 -7.83 23.27
C LEU A 116 -18.70 -9.25 23.81
N ALA A 117 -17.63 -10.03 23.67
CA ALA A 117 -17.59 -11.37 24.24
C ALA A 117 -17.77 -11.31 25.77
N VAL A 118 -18.47 -12.27 26.35
CA VAL A 118 -18.68 -12.35 27.80
C VAL A 118 -17.35 -12.36 28.55
N GLU A 119 -16.35 -13.08 28.04
CA GLU A 119 -14.99 -13.13 28.60
C GLU A 119 -14.26 -11.79 28.52
N GLU A 120 -14.60 -10.94 27.54
CA GLU A 120 -14.07 -9.59 27.43
C GLU A 120 -14.73 -8.67 28.44
N ILE A 121 -16.04 -8.76 28.63
CA ILE A 121 -16.80 -7.97 29.62
C ILE A 121 -16.37 -8.33 31.05
N GLU A 122 -16.20 -9.62 31.35
CA GLU A 122 -15.70 -10.08 32.66
C GLU A 122 -14.30 -9.52 32.98
N ARG A 123 -13.45 -9.32 31.95
CA ARG A 123 -12.12 -8.70 32.10
C ARG A 123 -12.16 -7.19 32.32
N LEU A 124 -13.31 -6.54 32.15
CA LEU A 124 -13.49 -5.10 32.38
C LEU A 124 -13.96 -4.76 33.81
N LYS A 125 -14.37 -5.77 34.60
CA LYS A 125 -14.71 -5.62 36.03
C LYS A 125 -13.46 -5.29 36.85
#